data_AF-A0A2X4THX7-F1
#
_entry.id   AF-A0A2X4THX7-F1
#
_cell.length_a   1.000
_cell.length_b   1.000
_cell.length_c   1.000
_cell.angle_alpha   90.00
_cell.angle_beta   90.00
_cell.angle_gamma   90.00
#
_symmetry.space_group_name_H-M   'P 1'
#
loop_
_entity.id
_entity.type
_entity.pdbx_description
1 polymer ?
#
loop_
_entity_poly.entity_id
_entity_poly.type
_entity_poly.pdbx_seq_one_letter_code
_entity_poly.pdbx_strand_id
1 'polypeptide(L)'
;MSKPQKHSGRPPNEVYRDLRAGAASGWDYSSRWLRDAGRLASIRTTQFIPIDLNAFLYKLESAIANISALKGERDTEALFRQKASDRRAAVNHYLWDDENGCYRDYDWRREEMALFSAASIVPLYVGMANHEQADRLANVVRSRLLTPGGIMATEYETGEQWDKPNGWAPLQWMAIQGFKLYGDDMLGDEIAHNWLKR
;
A
#
# COMPACT_ATOMS: atom_id res chain seq x y z
N MET A 1 -3.44 25.08 15.17
CA MET A 1 -3.70 23.63 14.98
C MET A 1 -4.04 23.01 16.32
N SER A 2 -5.23 22.41 16.44
CA SER A 2 -5.60 21.66 17.64
C SER A 2 -4.70 20.42 17.80
N LYS A 3 -4.31 20.11 19.04
CA LYS A 3 -3.45 18.96 19.38
C LYS A 3 -4.29 17.66 19.31
N PRO A 4 -4.08 16.76 18.33
CA PRO A 4 -4.94 15.58 18.12
C PRO A 4 -5.14 14.71 19.38
N GLN A 5 -4.09 14.58 20.20
CA GLN A 5 -4.09 13.85 21.46
C GLN A 5 -5.17 14.34 22.44
N LYS A 6 -5.49 15.64 22.47
CA LYS A 6 -6.50 16.21 23.37
C LYS A 6 -7.93 15.83 23.00
N HIS A 7 -8.15 15.39 21.75
CA HIS A 7 -9.48 15.08 21.22
C HIS A 7 -9.68 13.58 20.93
N SER A 8 -8.66 12.75 21.19
CA SER A 8 -8.69 11.32 20.85
C SER A 8 -9.50 10.47 21.84
N GLY A 9 -9.56 10.88 23.11
CA GLY A 9 -10.02 10.03 24.23
C GLY A 9 -9.05 8.89 24.59
N ARG A 10 -7.88 8.82 23.95
CA ARG A 10 -6.85 7.79 24.13
C ARG A 10 -5.65 8.33 24.91
N PRO A 11 -4.84 7.46 25.55
CA PRO A 11 -3.60 7.87 26.19
C PRO A 11 -2.70 8.67 25.22
N PRO A 12 -2.21 9.88 25.59
CA PRO A 12 -1.44 10.72 24.67
C PRO A 12 -0.22 10.03 24.06
N ASN A 13 0.47 9.18 24.83
CA ASN A 13 1.61 8.40 24.37
C ASN A 13 1.27 7.44 23.22
N GLU A 14 0.07 6.84 23.21
CA GLU A 14 -0.37 6.00 22.11
C GLU A 14 -0.61 6.84 20.85
N VAL A 15 -1.29 7.98 20.99
CA VAL A 15 -1.55 8.89 19.86
C VAL A 15 -0.24 9.39 19.26
N TYR A 16 0.73 9.76 20.09
CA TYR A 16 2.06 10.16 19.60
C TYR A 16 2.80 9.02 18.90
N ARG A 17 2.65 7.78 19.38
CA ARG A 17 3.23 6.61 18.73
C ARG A 17 2.63 6.41 17.33
N ASP A 18 1.31 6.52 17.21
CA ASP A 18 0.63 6.38 15.92
C ASP A 18 0.95 7.53 14.96
N LEU A 19 1.05 8.77 15.45
CA LEU A 19 1.51 9.90 14.63
C LEU A 19 2.93 9.68 14.10
N ARG A 20 3.86 9.22 14.94
CA ARG A 20 5.23 8.88 14.52
C ARG A 20 5.27 7.72 13.53
N ALA A 21 4.44 6.71 13.73
CA ALA A 21 4.30 5.60 12.81
C ALA A 21 3.71 6.04 11.46
N GLY A 22 2.75 6.98 11.46
CA GLY A 22 2.24 7.62 10.25
C GLY A 22 3.36 8.29 9.45
N ALA A 23 4.21 9.09 10.11
CA ALA A 23 5.39 9.67 9.48
C ALA A 23 6.40 8.61 8.98
N ALA A 24 6.65 7.56 9.77
CA ALA A 24 7.56 6.48 9.37
C ALA A 24 7.06 5.68 8.15
N SER A 25 5.74 5.64 7.92
CA SER A 25 5.15 4.99 6.75
C SER A 25 5.38 5.75 5.45
N GLY A 26 5.71 7.04 5.54
CA GLY A 26 5.75 7.97 4.40
C GLY A 26 4.39 8.52 3.99
N TRP A 27 3.30 8.18 4.70
CA TRP A 27 1.93 8.65 4.45
C TRP A 27 1.41 9.52 5.62
N ASP A 28 2.05 10.65 5.89
CA ASP A 28 1.67 11.62 6.93
C ASP A 28 0.84 12.82 6.38
N TYR A 29 -0.45 12.93 6.66
CA TYR A 29 -1.33 11.87 7.14
C TYR A 29 -2.33 11.48 6.05
N SER A 30 -3.08 10.42 6.31
CA SER A 30 -4.03 9.80 5.39
C SER A 30 -5.14 9.12 6.16
N SER A 31 -6.34 9.14 5.60
CA SER A 31 -7.50 8.33 5.99
C SER A 31 -7.17 6.86 6.17
N ARG A 32 -6.18 6.36 5.41
CA ARG A 32 -5.60 5.01 5.50
C ARG A 32 -5.27 4.59 6.95
N TRP A 33 -4.86 5.53 7.79
CA TRP A 33 -4.49 5.26 9.19
C TRP A 33 -5.55 5.62 10.22
N LEU A 34 -6.69 6.16 9.79
CA LEU A 34 -7.68 6.78 10.66
C LEU A 34 -8.86 5.83 10.89
N ARG A 35 -9.39 5.80 12.12
CA ARG A 35 -10.69 5.17 12.37
C ARG A 35 -11.83 5.95 11.72
N ASP A 36 -11.70 7.27 11.77
CA ASP A 36 -12.65 8.24 11.30
C ASP A 36 -11.89 9.15 10.35
N ALA A 37 -12.16 9.00 9.05
CA ALA A 37 -11.37 9.58 7.96
C ALA A 37 -11.25 11.11 8.07
N GLY A 38 -12.25 11.80 8.63
CA GLY A 38 -12.22 13.26 8.82
C GLY A 38 -11.52 13.71 10.11
N ARG A 39 -10.96 12.78 10.89
CA ARG A 39 -10.50 13.06 12.26
C ARG A 39 -9.13 12.46 12.54
N LEU A 40 -8.08 13.25 12.35
CA LEU A 40 -6.69 12.86 12.65
C LEU A 40 -6.47 12.34 14.08
N ALA A 41 -7.24 12.83 15.06
CA ALA A 41 -7.21 12.32 16.44
C ALA A 41 -7.59 10.82 16.56
N SER A 42 -8.13 10.24 15.50
CA SER A 42 -8.47 8.82 15.40
C SER A 42 -7.36 7.95 14.80
N ILE A 43 -6.19 8.53 14.51
CA ILE A 43 -5.04 7.82 13.94
C ILE A 43 -4.60 6.63 14.80
N ARG A 44 -4.35 5.50 14.15
CA ARG A 44 -4.02 4.23 14.80
C ARG A 44 -3.10 3.37 13.93
N THR A 45 -2.12 4.00 13.29
CA THR A 45 -1.19 3.38 12.33
C THR A 45 -0.58 2.06 12.83
N THR A 46 -0.24 1.95 14.12
CA THR A 46 0.36 0.73 14.68
C THR A 46 -0.61 -0.46 14.80
N GLN A 47 -1.89 -0.25 14.51
CA GLN A 47 -2.92 -1.29 14.48
C GLN A 47 -3.14 -1.86 13.07
N PHE A 48 -2.50 -1.29 12.05
CA PHE A 48 -2.61 -1.78 10.68
C PHE A 48 -1.39 -2.61 10.27
N ILE A 49 -1.64 -3.66 9.50
CA ILE A 49 -0.64 -4.41 8.75
C ILE A 49 -0.60 -3.81 7.33
N PRO A 50 0.42 -3.01 6.97
CA PRO A 50 0.41 -2.29 5.71
C PRO A 50 0.74 -3.19 4.52
N ILE A 51 -0.04 -3.10 3.43
CA ILE A 51 0.21 -3.86 2.21
C ILE A 51 1.54 -3.49 1.54
N ASP A 52 1.83 -2.19 1.45
CA ASP A 52 3.04 -1.67 0.83
C ASP A 52 4.31 -2.11 1.57
N LEU A 53 4.34 -1.99 2.89
CA LEU A 53 5.47 -2.46 3.70
C LEU A 53 5.72 -3.97 3.50
N ASN A 54 4.66 -4.78 3.51
CA ASN A 54 4.81 -6.23 3.31
C ASN A 54 5.23 -6.58 1.88
N ALA A 55 4.78 -5.83 0.88
CA ALA A 55 5.25 -5.97 -0.49
C ALA A 55 6.75 -5.63 -0.62
N PHE A 56 7.22 -4.56 0.03
CA PHE A 56 8.65 -4.23 0.05
C PHE A 56 9.50 -5.27 0.79
N LEU A 57 9.01 -5.81 1.90
CA LEU A 57 9.71 -6.89 2.62
C LEU A 57 9.85 -8.16 1.77
N TYR A 58 8.82 -8.52 0.99
CA TYR A 58 8.91 -9.63 0.03
C TYR A 58 9.96 -9.36 -1.05
N LYS A 59 10.01 -8.13 -1.56
CA LYS A 59 11.03 -7.75 -2.55
C LYS A 59 12.44 -7.88 -1.98
N LEU A 60 12.64 -7.45 -0.74
CA LEU A 60 13.91 -7.58 -0.02
C LEU A 60 14.29 -9.04 0.20
N GLU A 61 13.35 -9.87 0.67
CA GLU A 61 13.58 -11.31 0.86
C GLU A 61 13.96 -11.99 -0.46
N SER A 62 13.24 -11.68 -1.53
CA SER A 62 13.53 -12.19 -2.88
C SER A 62 14.89 -11.72 -3.39
N ALA A 63 15.28 -10.47 -3.12
CA ALA A 63 16.58 -9.93 -3.51
C ALA A 63 17.73 -10.62 -2.76
N ILE A 64 17.58 -10.84 -1.45
CA ILE A 64 18.57 -11.56 -0.64
C ILE A 64 18.74 -12.98 -1.17
N ALA A 65 17.63 -13.70 -1.41
CA ALA A 65 17.69 -15.04 -1.98
C ALA A 65 18.44 -15.07 -3.32
N ASN A 66 18.15 -14.13 -4.23
CA ASN A 66 18.80 -14.06 -5.54
C ASN A 66 20.29 -13.74 -5.45
N ILE A 67 20.68 -12.80 -4.58
CA ILE A 67 22.10 -12.44 -4.39
C ILE A 67 22.87 -13.62 -3.76
N SER A 68 22.30 -14.30 -2.75
CA SER A 68 22.93 -15.48 -2.15
C SER A 68 23.06 -16.63 -3.15
N ALA A 69 22.08 -16.83 -4.03
CA ALA A 69 22.18 -17.81 -5.12
C ALA A 69 23.37 -17.52 -6.05
N LEU A 70 23.57 -16.26 -6.44
CA LEU A 70 24.70 -15.83 -7.28
C LEU A 70 26.06 -16.03 -6.59
N LYS A 71 26.10 -15.97 -5.26
CA LYS A 71 27.31 -16.23 -4.46
C LYS A 71 27.54 -17.70 -4.12
N GLY A 72 26.59 -18.59 -4.46
CA GLY A 72 26.64 -20.00 -4.07
C GLY A 72 26.27 -20.29 -2.61
N GLU A 73 25.70 -19.32 -1.90
CA GLU A 73 25.26 -19.44 -0.50
C GLU A 73 23.89 -20.14 -0.42
N ARG A 74 23.88 -21.47 -0.62
CA ARG A 74 22.64 -22.25 -0.78
C ARG A 74 21.69 -22.22 0.43
N ASP A 75 22.22 -22.22 1.65
CA ASP A 75 21.39 -22.20 2.85
C ASP A 75 20.66 -20.86 3.01
N THR A 76 21.38 -19.75 2.77
CA THR A 76 20.79 -18.40 2.79
C THR A 76 19.78 -18.23 1.66
N GLU A 77 20.09 -18.72 0.46
CA GLU A 77 19.14 -18.74 -0.66
C GLU A 77 17.83 -19.43 -0.24
N ALA A 78 17.92 -20.69 0.24
CA ALA A 78 16.75 -21.48 0.60
C ALA A 78 15.92 -20.80 1.71
N LEU A 79 16.58 -20.29 2.75
CA LEU A 79 15.93 -19.59 3.85
C LEU A 79 15.13 -18.38 3.36
N PHE A 80 15.74 -17.52 2.53
CA PHE A 80 15.08 -16.30 2.08
C PHE A 80 14.03 -16.55 0.99
N ARG A 81 14.17 -17.62 0.18
CA ARG A 81 13.08 -18.09 -0.69
C ARG A 81 11.87 -18.53 0.11
N GLN A 82 12.08 -19.28 1.21
CA GLN A 82 10.99 -19.69 2.08
C GLN A 82 10.30 -18.48 2.71
N LYS A 83 11.06 -17.53 3.27
CA LYS A 83 10.50 -16.29 3.84
C LYS A 83 9.65 -15.50 2.84
N ALA A 84 10.15 -15.33 1.61
CA ALA A 84 9.39 -14.65 0.56
C ALA A 84 8.10 -15.41 0.21
N SER A 85 8.16 -16.74 0.15
CA SER A 85 6.99 -17.59 -0.10
C SER A 85 5.94 -17.45 1.01
N ASP A 86 6.36 -17.55 2.28
CA ASP A 86 5.49 -17.42 3.45
C ASP A 86 4.86 -16.04 3.51
N ARG A 87 5.63 -14.99 3.19
CA ARG A 87 5.12 -13.62 3.15
C ARG A 87 4.07 -13.44 2.07
N ARG A 88 4.31 -13.95 0.86
CA ARG A 88 3.30 -13.90 -0.22
C ARG A 88 2.02 -14.63 0.18
N ALA A 89 2.15 -15.79 0.82
CA ALA A 89 0.99 -16.53 1.32
C ALA A 89 0.21 -15.73 2.39
N ALA A 90 0.91 -15.13 3.35
CA ALA A 90 0.29 -14.29 4.38
C ALA A 90 -0.38 -13.04 3.78
N VAL A 91 0.26 -12.36 2.81
CA VAL A 91 -0.33 -11.21 2.12
C VAL A 91 -1.60 -11.62 1.38
N ASN A 92 -1.59 -12.73 0.65
CA ASN A 92 -2.78 -13.22 -0.05
C ASN A 92 -3.89 -13.67 0.91
N HIS A 93 -3.56 -14.08 2.14
CA HIS A 93 -4.57 -14.47 3.12
C HIS A 93 -5.19 -13.26 3.84
N TYR A 94 -4.36 -12.33 4.33
CA TYR A 94 -4.81 -11.24 5.20
C TYR A 94 -5.13 -9.94 4.46
N LEU A 95 -4.47 -9.69 3.32
CA LEU A 95 -4.46 -8.36 2.70
C LEU A 95 -5.08 -8.35 1.30
N TRP A 96 -5.38 -9.52 0.71
CA TRP A 96 -6.15 -9.62 -0.53
C TRP A 96 -7.64 -9.65 -0.21
N ASP A 97 -8.37 -8.67 -0.72
CA ASP A 97 -9.82 -8.64 -0.70
C ASP A 97 -10.36 -9.31 -1.95
N ASP A 98 -10.71 -10.59 -1.80
CA ASP A 98 -11.23 -11.39 -2.90
C ASP A 98 -12.65 -11.00 -3.31
N GLU A 99 -13.39 -10.22 -2.53
CA GLU A 99 -14.71 -9.74 -2.95
C GLU A 99 -14.56 -8.53 -3.88
N ASN A 100 -13.73 -7.56 -3.50
CA ASN A 100 -13.56 -6.32 -4.25
C ASN A 100 -12.40 -6.36 -5.26
N GLY A 101 -11.58 -7.42 -5.27
CA GLY A 101 -10.49 -7.59 -6.24
C GLY A 101 -9.35 -6.60 -6.07
N CYS A 102 -9.01 -6.26 -4.82
CA CYS A 102 -7.91 -5.37 -4.52
C CYS A 102 -7.14 -5.78 -3.26
N TYR A 103 -5.98 -5.20 -3.04
CA TYR A 103 -5.27 -5.33 -1.78
C TYR A 103 -5.64 -4.18 -0.84
N ARG A 104 -5.74 -4.48 0.46
CA ARG A 104 -6.01 -3.49 1.52
C ARG A 104 -5.11 -3.78 2.72
N ASP A 105 -4.87 -2.77 3.54
CA ASP A 105 -4.26 -3.03 4.84
C ASP A 105 -5.24 -3.80 5.72
N TYR A 106 -4.74 -4.39 6.81
CA TYR A 106 -5.57 -5.14 7.75
C TYR A 106 -5.46 -4.56 9.16
N ASP A 107 -6.59 -4.24 9.78
CA ASP A 107 -6.67 -3.85 11.19
C ASP A 107 -6.66 -5.10 12.05
N TRP A 108 -5.49 -5.49 12.54
CA TRP A 108 -5.33 -6.74 13.32
C TRP A 108 -5.98 -6.67 14.71
N ARG A 109 -6.35 -5.48 15.19
CA ARG A 109 -7.05 -5.32 16.47
C ARG A 109 -8.54 -5.56 16.34
N ARG A 110 -9.10 -5.26 15.16
CA ARG A 110 -10.53 -5.40 14.85
C ARG A 110 -10.85 -6.56 13.92
N GLU A 111 -9.82 -7.18 13.39
CA GLU A 111 -9.90 -8.28 12.44
C GLU A 111 -10.67 -7.91 11.15
N GLU A 112 -10.53 -6.66 10.71
CA GLU A 112 -11.24 -6.10 9.55
C GLU A 112 -10.25 -5.51 8.53
N MET A 113 -10.65 -5.53 7.26
CA MET A 113 -9.90 -4.87 6.19
C MET A 113 -10.01 -3.33 6.31
N ALA A 114 -8.92 -2.64 6.04
CA ALA A 114 -8.86 -1.19 6.06
C ALA A 114 -9.48 -0.56 4.80
N LEU A 115 -9.43 0.78 4.75
CA LEU A 115 -9.84 1.55 3.57
C LEU A 115 -8.95 1.25 2.35
N PHE A 116 -9.53 1.36 1.15
CA PHE A 116 -8.79 1.19 -0.09
C PHE A 116 -7.88 2.40 -0.36
N SER A 117 -6.66 2.14 -0.84
CA SER A 117 -5.69 3.18 -1.20
C SER A 117 -4.79 2.73 -2.33
N ALA A 118 -4.05 3.68 -2.93
CA ALA A 118 -3.05 3.40 -3.95
C ALA A 118 -1.91 2.48 -3.46
N ALA A 119 -1.76 2.25 -2.15
CA ALA A 119 -0.84 1.24 -1.62
C ALA A 119 -1.16 -0.18 -2.14
N SER A 120 -2.40 -0.43 -2.55
CA SER A 120 -2.83 -1.70 -3.17
C SER A 120 -2.03 -2.09 -4.42
N ILE A 121 -1.32 -1.13 -5.04
CA ILE A 121 -0.59 -1.30 -6.28
C ILE A 121 0.82 -1.87 -6.04
N VAL A 122 1.36 -1.69 -4.84
CA VAL A 122 2.75 -2.06 -4.52
C VAL A 122 3.03 -3.57 -4.72
N PRO A 123 2.10 -4.51 -4.43
CA PRO A 123 2.27 -5.92 -4.78
C PRO A 123 2.54 -6.18 -6.27
N LEU A 124 1.91 -5.42 -7.19
CA LEU A 124 2.23 -5.51 -8.61
C LEU A 124 3.63 -4.94 -8.88
N TYR A 125 3.93 -3.76 -8.36
CA TYR A 125 5.25 -3.13 -8.56
C TYR A 125 6.43 -4.04 -8.17
N VAL A 126 6.29 -4.83 -7.10
CA VAL A 126 7.35 -5.74 -6.64
C VAL A 126 7.34 -7.13 -7.29
N GLY A 127 6.32 -7.45 -8.11
CA GLY A 127 6.15 -8.77 -8.73
C GLY A 127 5.69 -9.85 -7.75
N MET A 128 4.83 -9.50 -6.79
CA MET A 128 4.28 -10.43 -5.79
C MET A 128 2.97 -11.09 -6.24
N ALA A 129 2.08 -10.31 -6.86
CA ALA A 129 0.75 -10.74 -7.27
C ALA A 129 0.80 -11.80 -8.40
N ASN A 130 -0.32 -12.46 -8.65
CA ASN A 130 -0.53 -13.22 -9.89
C ASN A 130 -1.28 -12.35 -10.94
N HIS A 131 -1.42 -12.85 -12.18
CA HIS A 131 -2.07 -12.10 -13.27
C HIS A 131 -3.55 -11.82 -13.00
N GLU A 132 -4.29 -12.78 -12.43
CA GLU A 132 -5.71 -12.58 -12.09
C GLU A 132 -5.90 -11.43 -11.08
N GLN A 133 -5.05 -11.38 -10.04
CA GLN A 133 -5.05 -10.30 -9.05
C GLN A 133 -4.72 -8.96 -9.71
N ALA A 134 -3.79 -8.94 -10.66
CA ALA A 134 -3.42 -7.73 -11.39
C ALA A 134 -4.57 -7.21 -12.26
N ASP A 135 -5.23 -8.08 -13.02
CA ASP A 135 -6.37 -7.74 -13.88
C ASP A 135 -7.54 -7.17 -13.06
N ARG A 136 -7.85 -7.82 -11.93
CA ARG A 136 -8.91 -7.36 -11.02
C ARG A 136 -8.57 -6.00 -10.42
N LEU A 137 -7.34 -5.82 -9.94
CA LEU A 137 -6.90 -4.55 -9.40
C LEU A 137 -6.90 -3.43 -10.45
N ALA A 138 -6.58 -3.72 -11.71
CA ALA A 138 -6.62 -2.75 -12.79
C ALA A 138 -8.02 -2.14 -12.95
N ASN A 139 -9.08 -2.94 -12.82
CA ASN A 139 -10.46 -2.47 -12.86
C ASN A 139 -10.80 -1.56 -11.66
N VAL A 140 -10.31 -1.91 -10.47
CA VAL A 140 -10.52 -1.10 -9.25
C VAL A 140 -9.78 0.24 -9.36
N VAL A 141 -8.54 0.25 -9.84
CA VAL A 141 -7.76 1.49 -10.01
C VAL A 141 -8.39 2.41 -11.05
N ARG A 142 -8.80 1.88 -12.21
CA ARG A 142 -9.51 2.65 -13.26
C ARG A 142 -10.77 3.31 -12.72
N SER A 143 -11.55 2.60 -11.90
CA SER A 143 -12.84 3.09 -11.41
C SER A 143 -12.75 4.03 -10.22
N ARG A 144 -11.75 3.87 -9.34
CA ARG A 144 -11.74 4.55 -8.03
C ARG A 144 -10.60 5.56 -7.84
N LEU A 145 -9.46 5.38 -8.52
CA LEU A 145 -8.27 6.21 -8.29
C LEU A 145 -7.80 6.99 -9.52
N LEU A 146 -8.02 6.48 -10.73
CA LEU A 146 -7.55 7.12 -11.95
C LEU A 146 -8.35 8.40 -12.25
N THR A 147 -7.64 9.47 -12.56
CA THR A 147 -8.17 10.78 -12.90
C THR A 147 -7.43 11.36 -14.11
N PRO A 148 -7.90 12.48 -14.69
CA PRO A 148 -7.15 13.20 -15.73
C PRO A 148 -5.75 13.68 -15.28
N GLY A 149 -5.47 13.71 -13.97
CA GLY A 149 -4.18 14.11 -13.41
C GLY A 149 -3.34 12.96 -12.85
N GLY A 150 -3.59 11.71 -13.27
CA GLY A 150 -2.95 10.49 -12.74
C GLY A 150 -3.81 9.80 -11.68
N ILE A 151 -3.21 8.93 -10.85
CA ILE A 151 -3.92 8.26 -9.76
C ILE A 151 -3.88 9.08 -8.45
N MET A 152 -5.02 9.13 -7.76
CA MET A 152 -5.10 9.71 -6.41
C MET A 152 -4.51 8.76 -5.36
N ALA A 153 -4.09 9.30 -4.22
CA ALA A 153 -3.58 8.52 -3.08
C ALA A 153 -4.66 7.61 -2.47
N THR A 154 -5.88 8.13 -2.33
CA THR A 154 -7.09 7.43 -1.89
C THR A 154 -8.31 8.01 -2.61
N GLU A 155 -9.49 7.43 -2.40
CA GLU A 155 -10.76 7.99 -2.91
C GLU A 155 -11.49 8.88 -1.88
N TYR A 156 -10.93 9.04 -0.68
CA TYR A 156 -11.57 9.71 0.46
C TYR A 156 -11.12 11.15 0.59
N GLU A 157 -12.06 12.08 0.70
CA GLU A 157 -11.79 13.52 0.84
C GLU A 157 -11.80 13.91 2.33
N THR A 158 -10.61 14.15 2.88
CA THR A 158 -10.42 14.38 4.32
C THR A 158 -9.72 15.69 4.65
N GLY A 159 -9.09 16.32 3.66
CA GLY A 159 -8.18 17.45 3.83
C GLY A 159 -6.74 17.05 4.21
N GLU A 160 -6.46 15.76 4.43
CA GLU A 160 -5.10 15.27 4.67
C GLU A 160 -4.32 15.15 3.34
N GLN A 161 -2.99 15.25 3.43
CA GLN A 161 -2.13 15.36 2.26
C GLN A 161 -2.07 14.07 1.42
N TRP A 162 -2.16 12.91 2.05
CA TRP A 162 -2.12 11.60 1.40
C TRP A 162 -3.53 11.02 1.18
N ASP A 163 -4.45 11.85 0.72
CA ASP A 163 -5.85 11.51 0.41
C ASP A 163 -6.32 12.25 -0.86
N LYS A 164 -7.53 11.92 -1.34
CA LYS A 164 -8.19 12.66 -2.44
C LYS A 164 -8.23 14.17 -2.12
N PRO A 165 -7.89 15.06 -3.07
CA PRO A 165 -7.63 14.82 -4.50
C PRO A 165 -6.15 14.62 -4.87
N ASN A 166 -5.25 14.46 -3.90
CA ASN A 166 -3.83 14.49 -4.14
C ASN A 166 -3.31 13.20 -4.78
N GLY A 167 -2.40 13.35 -5.75
CA GLY A 167 -1.59 12.27 -6.31
C GLY A 167 -0.12 12.51 -6.00
N TRP A 168 0.64 11.43 -5.78
CA TRP A 168 2.06 11.47 -5.43
C TRP A 168 2.90 10.75 -6.49
N ALA A 169 3.98 11.39 -6.95
CA ALA A 169 4.91 10.83 -7.93
C ALA A 169 5.34 9.37 -7.67
N PRO A 170 5.72 8.95 -6.43
CA PRO A 170 6.07 7.56 -6.17
C PRO A 170 4.91 6.58 -6.45
N LEU A 171 3.67 6.97 -6.15
CA LEU A 171 2.49 6.13 -6.40
C LEU A 171 2.25 5.97 -7.91
N GLN A 172 2.42 7.05 -8.67
CA GLN A 172 2.30 7.00 -10.14
C GLN A 172 3.31 6.02 -10.72
N TRP A 173 4.58 6.17 -10.33
CA TRP A 173 5.65 5.32 -10.84
C TRP A 173 5.41 3.85 -10.53
N MET A 174 5.05 3.53 -9.29
CA MET A 174 4.74 2.15 -8.90
C MET A 174 3.53 1.59 -9.66
N ALA A 175 2.52 2.39 -9.96
CA ALA A 175 1.39 1.98 -10.78
C ALA A 175 1.77 1.71 -12.23
N ILE A 176 2.49 2.64 -12.86
CA ILE A 176 2.95 2.52 -14.24
C ILE A 176 3.79 1.25 -14.40
N GLN A 177 4.81 1.08 -13.54
CA GLN A 177 5.69 -0.10 -13.61
C GLN A 177 4.97 -1.39 -13.20
N GLY A 178 4.09 -1.31 -12.20
CA GLY A 178 3.32 -2.46 -11.72
C GLY A 178 2.40 -3.02 -12.79
N PHE A 179 1.58 -2.20 -13.44
CA PHE A 179 0.67 -2.68 -14.48
C PHE A 179 1.42 -3.19 -15.72
N LYS A 180 2.50 -2.51 -16.13
CA LYS A 180 3.35 -2.96 -17.23
C LYS A 180 4.02 -4.30 -16.95
N LEU A 181 4.48 -4.54 -15.72
CA LEU A 181 5.07 -5.82 -15.33
C LEU A 181 4.10 -7.00 -15.51
N TYR A 182 2.79 -6.74 -15.46
CA TYR A 182 1.73 -7.74 -15.61
C TYR A 182 1.03 -7.67 -16.99
N GLY A 183 1.59 -6.90 -17.93
CA GLY A 183 1.11 -6.84 -19.32
C GLY A 183 -0.02 -5.84 -19.60
N ASP A 184 -0.43 -5.03 -18.63
CA ASP A 184 -1.38 -3.92 -18.86
C ASP A 184 -0.64 -2.62 -19.20
N ASP A 185 0.06 -2.65 -20.35
CA ASP A 185 0.76 -1.47 -20.89
C ASP A 185 -0.18 -0.30 -21.13
N MET A 186 -1.42 -0.58 -21.53
CA MET A 186 -2.43 0.44 -21.79
C MET A 186 -2.73 1.28 -20.54
N LEU A 187 -3.01 0.64 -19.40
CA LEU A 187 -3.24 1.38 -18.14
C LEU A 187 -1.98 2.07 -17.65
N GLY A 188 -0.82 1.40 -17.75
CA GLY A 188 0.45 2.00 -17.38
C GLY A 188 0.74 3.28 -18.17
N ASP A 189 0.50 3.27 -19.48
CA ASP A 189 0.66 4.44 -20.33
C ASP A 189 -0.40 5.50 -20.03
N GLU A 190 -1.66 5.14 -19.82
CA GLU A 190 -2.72 6.10 -19.47
C GLU A 190 -2.38 6.88 -18.19
N ILE A 191 -1.93 6.19 -17.14
CA ILE A 191 -1.50 6.83 -15.88
C ILE A 191 -0.33 7.79 -16.14
N ALA A 192 0.67 7.36 -16.92
CA ALA A 192 1.84 8.18 -17.25
C ALA A 192 1.44 9.45 -18.03
N HIS A 193 0.59 9.30 -19.04
CA HIS A 193 0.10 10.42 -19.85
C HIS A 193 -0.73 11.40 -19.01
N ASN A 194 -1.65 10.91 -18.17
CA ASN A 194 -2.47 11.77 -17.32
C ASN A 194 -1.62 12.54 -16.29
N TRP A 195 -0.58 11.91 -15.73
CA TRP A 195 0.32 12.59 -14.79
C TRP A 195 1.19 13.67 -15.45
N LEU A 196 1.67 13.44 -16.67
CA LEU A 196 2.59 14.34 -17.38
C LEU A 196 1.90 15.48 -18.13
N LYS A 197 0.59 15.43 -18.39
CA LYS A 197 -0.18 16.47 -19.11
C LYS A 197 -0.35 17.79 -18.33
N ARG A 198 0.56 18.10 -17.40
CA ARG A 198 0.61 19.38 -16.68
C ARG A 198 1.49 20.40 -17.38
#